data_AF-D2RQ73-F1
#
_entry.id   AF-D2RQ73-F1
#
_cell.length_a   1.000
_cell.length_b   1.000
_cell.length_c   1.000
_cell.angle_alpha   90.00
_cell.angle_beta   90.00
_cell.angle_gamma   90.00
#
_symmetry.space_group_name_H-M   'P 1'
#
loop_
_entity.id
_entity.type
_entity.pdbx_description
1 polymer ?
#
loop_
_entity_poly.entity_id
_entity_poly.type
_entity_poly.pdbx_seq_one_letter_code
_entity_poly.pdbx_strand_id
1 'polypeptide(L)'
;MRLTRRGVVALGAGVLPAATAGCLRPSGADATTAAEIERELSDLDRPETMVGTVETTFDRDGTTSVIVDEITARASGETYVEGTSDDATFRNVDDGERAWFHDLERNRIAVLDSEMSGESHIEYIYGETTTYFDQLESQVREETTLDGRDVYLVRFDPPPDETVERSIGVLVGNTEFVIPLETEERETTELQETVERIDVWFDRETLFPVKQVVETDAVDYDAIYTSLSLNEPVADDLFALDPPDDALVEEHVFPYLDRYDTLADAEADAGVTMAEPTRLPERFARATAAVADYPYADDLREVSVRYAGDESVGESIRVGACNGPRPFDVAGEAVTVDGASGTVAESDLGTTVEWPCGERTYFVFTTASVERETALSVAESIDDDCE
;
A
#
# COMPACT_ATOMS: atom_id res chain seq x y z
N MET A 1 -5.01 -79.37 39.12
CA MET A 1 -3.98 -79.42 38.06
C MET A 1 -2.80 -78.60 38.54
N ARG A 2 -1.69 -79.22 38.97
CA ARG A 2 -0.47 -79.49 38.15
C ARG A 2 -0.01 -78.22 37.42
N LEU A 3 1.20 -77.67 37.54
CA LEU A 3 2.48 -78.11 38.11
C LEU A 3 3.42 -76.86 38.12
N THR A 4 4.21 -76.71 39.20
CA THR A 4 5.63 -76.24 39.28
C THR A 4 6.20 -75.19 38.30
N ARG A 5 6.74 -74.05 38.77
CA ARG A 5 8.11 -73.80 39.34
C ARG A 5 9.30 -74.01 38.37
N ARG A 6 10.04 -72.91 38.11
CA ARG A 6 11.52 -72.70 38.01
C ARG A 6 11.71 -71.24 37.51
N GLY A 7 12.51 -70.32 38.05
CA GLY A 7 13.58 -70.37 39.04
C GLY A 7 14.90 -69.82 38.46
N VAL A 8 15.37 -68.68 39.02
CA VAL A 8 16.78 -68.18 39.14
C VAL A 8 17.42 -67.69 37.81
N VAL A 9 18.18 -66.58 37.65
CA VAL A 9 19.33 -66.01 38.38
C VAL A 9 19.51 -64.52 38.00
N ALA A 10 19.98 -63.70 38.97
CA ALA A 10 20.45 -62.33 38.80
C ALA A 10 21.95 -62.25 38.41
N LEU A 11 22.30 -61.32 37.52
CA LEU A 11 23.63 -60.77 37.20
C LEU A 11 23.37 -59.70 36.11
N GLY A 12 23.84 -58.47 36.10
CA GLY A 12 24.81 -57.72 36.87
C GLY A 12 24.89 -56.32 36.23
N ALA A 13 25.50 -55.38 36.93
CA ALA A 13 25.57 -53.97 36.62
C ALA A 13 26.04 -53.61 35.20
N GLY A 14 25.49 -52.51 34.67
CA GLY A 14 25.95 -51.83 33.47
C GLY A 14 25.23 -50.49 33.32
N VAL A 15 25.56 -49.53 34.20
CA VAL A 15 25.26 -48.11 33.95
C VAL A 15 26.08 -47.70 32.73
N LEU A 16 25.42 -47.64 31.58
CA LEU A 16 25.91 -46.92 30.42
C LEU A 16 25.21 -45.56 30.44
N PRO A 17 25.92 -44.45 30.69
CA PRO A 17 25.39 -43.15 30.31
C PRO A 17 25.24 -43.19 28.78
N ALA A 18 24.00 -43.24 28.31
CA ALA A 18 23.71 -42.83 26.95
C ALA A 18 24.03 -41.33 26.90
N ALA A 19 25.27 -41.02 26.51
CA ALA A 19 25.57 -39.77 25.85
C ALA A 19 24.71 -39.78 24.58
N THR A 20 23.48 -39.30 24.69
CA THR A 20 22.74 -38.81 23.53
C THR A 20 23.61 -37.71 22.97
N ALA A 21 24.39 -38.08 21.96
CA ALA A 21 25.13 -37.16 21.13
C ALA A 21 24.14 -36.09 20.69
N GLY A 22 24.23 -34.93 21.32
CA GLY A 22 23.71 -33.72 20.73
C GLY A 22 24.36 -33.65 19.36
N CYS A 23 23.54 -33.72 18.31
CA CYS A 23 23.94 -33.27 17.00
C CYS A 23 24.24 -31.78 17.13
N LEU A 24 25.47 -31.45 17.56
CA LEU A 24 26.10 -30.20 17.23
C LEU A 24 26.16 -30.19 15.71
N ARG A 25 25.16 -29.56 15.07
CA ARG A 25 25.28 -29.16 13.67
C ARG A 25 26.58 -28.35 13.57
N PRO A 26 27.50 -28.70 12.67
CA PRO A 26 28.69 -27.89 12.47
C PRO A 26 28.22 -26.49 12.06
N SER A 27 28.61 -25.49 12.85
CA SER A 27 28.47 -24.06 12.57
C SER A 27 29.29 -23.73 11.31
N GLY A 28 28.67 -23.90 10.15
CA GLY A 28 29.29 -23.75 8.84
C GLY A 28 28.39 -24.19 7.68
N ALA A 29 27.07 -24.18 7.85
CA ALA A 29 26.20 -23.93 6.70
C ALA A 29 26.41 -22.45 6.36
N ASP A 30 26.69 -22.13 5.10
CA ASP A 30 26.80 -20.74 4.66
C ASP A 30 25.54 -20.00 5.11
N ALA A 31 25.71 -18.90 5.86
CA ALA A 31 24.58 -18.14 6.37
C ALA A 31 23.77 -17.61 5.19
N THR A 32 22.45 -17.88 5.18
CA THR A 32 21.55 -17.38 4.14
C THR A 32 21.67 -15.85 4.04
N THR A 33 21.87 -15.36 2.83
CA THR A 33 21.99 -13.94 2.51
C THR A 33 20.66 -13.37 2.00
N ALA A 34 20.50 -12.05 2.06
CA ALA A 34 19.28 -11.39 1.59
C ALA A 34 19.04 -11.63 0.08
N ALA A 35 20.12 -11.57 -0.72
CA ALA A 35 20.09 -11.87 -2.15
C ALA A 35 19.70 -13.34 -2.47
N GLU A 36 19.96 -14.28 -1.56
CA GLU A 36 19.48 -15.65 -1.73
C GLU A 36 17.97 -15.76 -1.48
N ILE A 37 17.46 -15.07 -0.45
CA ILE A 37 16.02 -14.99 -0.15
C ILE A 37 15.27 -14.31 -1.31
N GLU A 38 15.76 -13.18 -1.80
CA GLU A 38 15.19 -12.44 -2.94
C GLU A 38 15.06 -13.32 -4.19
N ARG A 39 16.14 -14.02 -4.54
CA ARG A 39 16.15 -14.96 -5.66
C ARG A 39 15.15 -16.09 -5.46
N GLU A 40 15.08 -16.65 -4.25
CA GLU A 40 14.11 -17.72 -3.94
C GLU A 40 12.67 -17.23 -3.98
N LEU A 41 12.38 -16.03 -3.48
CA LEU A 41 11.06 -15.37 -3.57
C LEU A 41 10.62 -15.14 -5.01
N SER A 42 11.56 -14.82 -5.90
CA SER A 42 11.31 -14.57 -7.32
C SER A 42 11.03 -15.86 -8.11
N ASP A 43 11.61 -16.98 -7.68
CA ASP A 43 11.44 -18.30 -8.29
C ASP A 43 10.29 -19.11 -7.66
N LEU A 44 9.66 -18.60 -6.59
CA LEU A 44 8.64 -19.31 -5.82
C LEU A 44 7.29 -19.34 -6.54
N ASP A 45 6.70 -20.53 -6.66
CA ASP A 45 5.29 -20.65 -7.03
C ASP A 45 4.41 -20.04 -5.92
N ARG A 46 3.58 -19.06 -6.30
CA ARG A 46 2.64 -18.40 -5.37
C ARG A 46 1.60 -19.40 -4.86
N PRO A 47 1.15 -19.28 -3.60
CA PRO A 47 0.09 -20.15 -3.08
C PRO A 47 -1.22 -19.89 -3.82
N GLU A 48 -1.97 -20.96 -4.13
CA GLU A 48 -3.30 -20.84 -4.78
C GLU A 48 -4.33 -20.23 -3.83
N THR A 49 -4.18 -20.48 -2.53
CA THR A 49 -5.08 -19.99 -1.48
C THR A 49 -4.32 -19.58 -0.24
N MET A 50 -4.89 -18.64 0.49
CA MET A 50 -4.41 -18.16 1.78
C MET A 50 -5.59 -18.03 2.74
N VAL A 51 -5.43 -18.55 3.96
CA VAL A 51 -6.38 -18.36 5.07
C VAL A 51 -5.58 -17.98 6.31
N GLY A 52 -5.92 -16.88 6.95
CA GLY A 52 -5.19 -16.43 8.13
C GLY A 52 -5.92 -15.39 8.96
N THR A 53 -5.33 -15.07 10.10
CA THR A 53 -5.73 -13.96 10.95
C THR A 53 -4.52 -13.07 11.13
N VAL A 54 -4.64 -11.81 10.69
CA VAL A 54 -3.61 -10.79 10.87
C VAL A 54 -4.06 -9.81 11.94
N GLU A 55 -3.17 -9.55 12.89
CA GLU A 55 -3.33 -8.46 13.86
C GLU A 55 -2.39 -7.35 13.44
N THR A 56 -2.95 -6.17 13.21
CA THR A 56 -2.26 -4.99 12.74
C THR A 56 -2.38 -3.90 13.80
N THR A 57 -1.24 -3.41 14.28
CA THR A 57 -1.15 -2.30 15.23
C THR A 57 -0.59 -1.08 14.50
N PHE A 58 -1.28 0.06 14.63
CA PHE A 58 -0.80 1.36 14.17
C PHE A 58 -0.51 2.23 15.39
N ASP A 59 0.65 2.87 15.43
CA ASP A 59 0.95 3.94 16.38
C ASP A 59 1.14 5.26 15.63
N ARG A 60 0.27 6.23 15.91
CA ARG A 60 0.34 7.58 15.35
C ARG A 60 0.21 8.59 16.47
N ASP A 61 1.22 9.45 16.62
CA ASP A 61 1.27 10.49 17.66
C ASP A 61 1.02 9.96 19.09
N GLY A 62 1.48 8.73 19.39
CA GLY A 62 1.27 8.06 20.68
C GLY A 62 -0.16 7.55 20.91
N THR A 63 -1.00 7.55 19.88
CA THR A 63 -2.28 6.85 19.85
C THR A 63 -2.10 5.53 19.13
N THR A 64 -2.27 4.46 19.86
CA THR A 64 -2.23 3.10 19.31
C THR A 64 -3.63 2.65 18.94
N SER A 65 -3.83 2.19 17.71
CA SER A 65 -5.04 1.48 17.28
C SER A 65 -4.69 0.07 16.82
N VAL A 66 -5.63 -0.86 16.99
CA VAL A 66 -5.46 -2.26 16.60
C VAL A 66 -6.59 -2.67 15.66
N ILE A 67 -6.23 -3.33 14.58
CA ILE A 67 -7.13 -3.96 13.62
C ILE A 67 -6.84 -5.45 13.61
N VAL A 68 -7.88 -6.28 13.68
CA VAL A 68 -7.76 -7.73 13.53
C VAL A 68 -8.61 -8.16 12.36
N ASP A 69 -7.97 -8.75 11.35
CA ASP A 69 -8.61 -9.20 10.12
C ASP A 69 -8.50 -10.73 9.99
N GLU A 70 -9.64 -11.39 9.78
CA GLU A 70 -9.72 -12.77 9.30
C GLU A 70 -9.79 -12.75 7.77
N ILE A 71 -8.73 -13.23 7.12
CA ILE A 71 -8.53 -13.13 5.67
C ILE A 71 -8.63 -14.52 5.05
N THR A 72 -9.38 -14.62 3.96
CA THR A 72 -9.36 -15.73 3.02
C THR A 72 -9.18 -15.18 1.62
N ALA A 73 -8.17 -15.64 0.88
CA ALA A 73 -7.84 -15.12 -0.45
C ALA A 73 -7.47 -16.24 -1.42
N ARG A 74 -7.69 -15.99 -2.72
CA ARG A 74 -7.26 -16.82 -3.83
C ARG A 74 -6.29 -16.08 -4.74
N ALA A 75 -5.39 -16.82 -5.38
CA ALA A 75 -4.49 -16.27 -6.39
C ALA A 75 -5.25 -15.71 -7.61
N SER A 76 -6.48 -16.17 -7.86
CA SER A 76 -7.35 -15.68 -8.93
C SER A 76 -7.99 -14.33 -8.66
N GLY A 77 -7.87 -13.77 -7.46
CA GLY A 77 -8.36 -12.43 -7.11
C GLY A 77 -9.45 -12.41 -6.04
N GLU A 78 -10.20 -13.50 -5.85
CA GLU A 78 -11.30 -13.49 -4.88
C GLU A 78 -10.76 -13.37 -3.44
N THR A 79 -11.41 -12.51 -2.65
CA THR A 79 -11.05 -12.27 -1.25
C THR A 79 -12.27 -12.19 -0.35
N TYR A 80 -12.09 -12.61 0.89
CA TYR A 80 -13.03 -12.41 1.99
C TYR A 80 -12.22 -11.92 3.17
N VAL A 81 -12.62 -10.78 3.73
CA VAL A 81 -12.02 -10.20 4.92
C VAL A 81 -13.13 -9.86 5.88
N GLU A 82 -13.07 -10.40 7.10
CA GLU A 82 -13.89 -9.91 8.21
C GLU A 82 -12.97 -9.29 9.26
N GLY A 83 -13.20 -8.02 9.57
CA GLY A 83 -12.27 -7.22 10.35
C GLY A 83 -12.94 -6.48 11.49
N THR A 84 -12.18 -6.25 12.55
CA THR A 84 -12.57 -5.39 13.66
C THR A 84 -11.47 -4.37 13.93
N SER A 85 -11.85 -3.10 14.00
CA SER A 85 -11.02 -2.00 14.51
C SER A 85 -11.68 -1.38 15.75
N ASP A 86 -11.02 -0.38 16.35
CA ASP A 86 -11.56 0.34 17.51
C ASP A 86 -12.92 1.03 17.24
N ASP A 87 -13.18 1.39 15.99
CA ASP A 87 -14.32 2.23 15.59
C ASP A 87 -15.33 1.54 14.64
N ALA A 88 -15.04 0.31 14.19
CA ALA A 88 -15.90 -0.41 13.26
C ALA A 88 -15.68 -1.93 13.28
N THR A 89 -16.74 -2.67 12.99
CA THR A 89 -16.65 -4.04 12.51
C THR A 89 -17.09 -4.05 11.05
N PHE A 90 -16.31 -4.68 10.18
CA PHE A 90 -16.56 -4.68 8.75
C PHE A 90 -16.40 -6.06 8.13
N ARG A 91 -17.00 -6.24 6.95
CA ARG A 91 -16.79 -7.39 6.09
C ARG A 91 -16.58 -6.90 4.66
N ASN A 92 -15.45 -7.27 4.09
CA ASN A 92 -15.16 -7.05 2.68
C ASN A 92 -15.20 -8.38 1.94
N VAL A 93 -15.89 -8.41 0.81
CA VAL A 93 -15.95 -9.59 -0.07
C VAL A 93 -15.60 -9.12 -1.46
N ASP A 94 -14.75 -9.85 -2.17
CA ASP A 94 -14.41 -9.63 -3.56
C ASP A 94 -14.55 -10.95 -4.31
N ASP A 95 -15.37 -10.97 -5.36
CA ASP A 95 -15.59 -12.16 -6.18
C ASP A 95 -14.80 -12.14 -7.51
N GLY A 96 -13.94 -11.13 -7.69
CA GLY A 96 -13.17 -10.88 -8.91
C GLY A 96 -13.90 -10.04 -9.96
N GLU A 97 -15.21 -9.83 -9.84
CA GLU A 97 -15.98 -8.89 -10.65
C GLU A 97 -16.39 -7.66 -9.83
N ARG A 98 -16.77 -7.87 -8.57
CA ARG A 98 -17.27 -6.85 -7.64
C ARG A 98 -16.65 -7.00 -6.27
N ALA A 99 -16.44 -5.86 -5.62
CA ALA A 99 -16.03 -5.78 -4.23
C ALA A 99 -17.13 -5.13 -3.40
N TRP A 100 -17.53 -5.78 -2.32
CA TRP A 100 -18.49 -5.28 -1.34
C TRP A 100 -17.78 -4.92 -0.06
N PHE A 101 -18.08 -3.74 0.49
CA PHE A 101 -17.57 -3.23 1.76
C PHE A 101 -18.76 -3.04 2.70
N HIS A 102 -18.94 -3.95 3.64
CA HIS A 102 -20.05 -3.96 4.59
C HIS A 102 -19.60 -3.41 5.94
N ASP A 103 -20.06 -2.22 6.31
CA ASP A 103 -20.05 -1.74 7.69
C ASP A 103 -21.16 -2.46 8.47
N LEU A 104 -20.77 -3.42 9.31
CA LEU A 104 -21.69 -4.27 10.04
C LEU A 104 -22.41 -3.53 11.17
N GLU A 105 -21.80 -2.49 11.74
CA GLU A 105 -22.38 -1.70 12.82
C GLU A 105 -23.49 -0.77 12.33
N ARG A 106 -23.25 -0.13 11.17
CA ARG A 106 -24.21 0.79 10.54
C ARG A 106 -25.14 0.09 9.55
N ASN A 107 -24.89 -1.19 9.27
CA ASN A 107 -25.57 -2.01 8.27
C ASN A 107 -25.62 -1.32 6.89
N ARG A 108 -24.45 -0.86 6.42
CA ARG A 108 -24.28 -0.19 5.12
C ARG A 108 -23.31 -0.97 4.26
N ILE A 109 -23.63 -1.12 2.98
CA ILE A 109 -22.82 -1.84 2.02
C ILE A 109 -22.49 -0.90 0.88
N ALA A 110 -21.21 -0.64 0.66
CA ALA A 110 -20.71 -0.03 -0.56
C ALA A 110 -20.33 -1.15 -1.54
N VAL A 111 -20.69 -1.00 -2.82
CA VAL A 111 -20.33 -1.96 -3.88
C VAL A 111 -19.48 -1.25 -4.92
N LEU A 112 -18.32 -1.82 -5.22
CA LEU A 112 -17.34 -1.34 -6.19
C LEU A 112 -17.10 -2.39 -7.29
N ASP A 113 -16.58 -1.98 -8.44
CA ASP A 113 -16.02 -2.90 -9.42
C ASP A 113 -14.64 -3.40 -8.97
N SER A 114 -14.42 -4.72 -8.97
CA SER A 114 -13.21 -5.36 -8.45
C SER A 114 -11.96 -5.10 -9.31
N GLU A 115 -12.15 -4.88 -10.62
CA GLU A 115 -11.06 -4.62 -11.59
C GLU A 115 -10.15 -3.44 -11.19
N MET A 116 -10.59 -2.58 -10.26
CA MET A 116 -9.78 -1.51 -9.69
C MET A 116 -8.60 -1.98 -8.83
N SER A 117 -8.66 -3.19 -8.25
CA SER A 117 -7.59 -3.71 -7.41
C SER A 117 -6.39 -4.21 -8.23
N GLY A 118 -6.62 -4.63 -9.48
CA GLY A 118 -5.60 -5.02 -10.47
C GLY A 118 -4.82 -6.32 -10.17
N GLU A 119 -4.57 -6.61 -8.89
CA GLU A 119 -3.77 -7.72 -8.39
C GLU A 119 -4.51 -8.43 -7.24
N SER A 120 -4.36 -9.75 -7.15
CA SER A 120 -4.92 -10.50 -6.03
C SER A 120 -4.24 -10.12 -4.71
N HIS A 121 -4.92 -10.31 -3.57
CA HIS A 121 -4.32 -10.05 -2.26
C HIS A 121 -3.00 -10.80 -2.01
N ILE A 122 -2.88 -12.02 -2.56
CA ILE A 122 -1.65 -12.80 -2.47
C ILE A 122 -0.54 -12.12 -3.29
N GLU A 123 -0.83 -11.72 -4.54
CA GLU A 123 0.16 -11.02 -5.37
C GLU A 123 0.57 -9.68 -4.76
N TYR A 124 -0.36 -8.93 -4.17
CA TYR A 124 -0.07 -7.69 -3.46
C TYR A 124 0.99 -7.88 -2.37
N ILE A 125 0.82 -8.87 -1.48
CA ILE A 125 1.78 -9.15 -0.40
C ILE A 125 3.17 -9.48 -0.95
N TYR A 126 3.25 -10.32 -1.97
CA TYR A 126 4.54 -10.67 -2.55
C TYR A 126 5.17 -9.50 -3.32
N GLY A 127 4.38 -8.77 -4.10
CA GLY A 127 4.81 -7.58 -4.85
C GLY A 127 5.36 -6.49 -3.94
N GLU A 128 4.74 -6.28 -2.78
CA GLU A 128 5.24 -5.38 -1.74
C GLU A 128 6.63 -5.81 -1.27
N THR A 129 6.82 -7.09 -0.93
CA THR A 129 8.13 -7.58 -0.48
C THR A 129 9.20 -7.52 -1.58
N THR A 130 8.84 -7.79 -2.84
CA THR A 130 9.74 -7.62 -3.99
C THR A 130 10.16 -6.16 -4.14
N THR A 131 9.23 -5.23 -3.99
CA THR A 131 9.50 -3.78 -4.02
C THR A 131 10.54 -3.39 -2.96
N TYR A 132 10.50 -3.98 -1.77
CA TYR A 132 11.49 -3.74 -0.73
C TYR A 132 12.89 -4.22 -1.11
N PHE A 133 13.02 -5.40 -1.72
CA PHE A 133 14.31 -5.87 -2.22
C PHE A 133 14.87 -5.00 -3.36
N ASP A 134 13.99 -4.49 -4.23
CA ASP A 134 14.38 -3.65 -5.35
C ASP A 134 14.83 -2.25 -4.92
N GLN A 135 14.18 -1.67 -3.90
CA GLN A 135 14.33 -0.26 -3.55
C GLN A 135 15.17 -0.01 -2.29
N LEU A 136 15.34 -0.99 -1.40
CA LEU A 136 15.97 -0.78 -0.08
C LEU A 136 17.21 -1.65 0.12
N GLU A 137 18.11 -1.22 1.00
CA GLU A 137 19.26 -2.03 1.37
C GLU A 137 18.82 -3.15 2.34
N SER A 138 18.98 -4.41 1.91
CA SER A 138 18.50 -5.57 2.66
C SER A 138 19.62 -6.34 3.38
N GLN A 139 19.36 -6.76 4.62
CA GLN A 139 20.28 -7.55 5.44
C GLN A 139 19.54 -8.61 6.23
N VAL A 140 19.98 -9.87 6.11
CA VAL A 140 19.53 -10.95 7.00
C VAL A 140 20.19 -10.75 8.37
N ARG A 141 19.40 -10.50 9.40
CA ARG A 141 19.90 -10.20 10.75
C ARG A 141 20.02 -11.45 11.60
N GLU A 142 19.00 -12.31 11.58
CA GLU A 142 18.95 -13.49 12.42
C GLU A 142 18.07 -14.59 11.83
N GLU A 143 18.50 -15.81 12.10
CA GLU A 143 17.71 -17.02 11.97
C GLU A 143 17.03 -17.30 13.33
N THR A 144 15.72 -17.03 13.44
CA THR A 144 14.99 -17.11 14.71
C THR A 144 13.71 -17.95 14.61
N THR A 145 12.94 -18.02 15.71
CA THR A 145 11.64 -18.68 15.78
C THR A 145 10.58 -17.65 16.20
N LEU A 146 9.49 -17.55 15.47
CA LEU A 146 8.32 -16.72 15.78
C LEU A 146 7.10 -17.64 15.96
N ASP A 147 6.53 -17.67 17.16
CA ASP A 147 5.38 -18.53 17.52
C ASP A 147 5.51 -20.00 17.09
N GLY A 148 6.74 -20.54 17.19
CA GLY A 148 7.05 -21.92 16.83
C GLY A 148 7.32 -22.17 15.35
N ARG A 149 7.28 -21.12 14.50
CA ARG A 149 7.72 -21.16 13.10
C ARG A 149 9.17 -20.73 13.02
N ASP A 150 9.98 -21.49 12.28
CA ASP A 150 11.33 -21.04 11.94
C ASP A 150 11.23 -19.94 10.88
N VAL A 151 11.90 -18.81 11.11
CA VAL A 151 11.82 -17.63 10.25
C VAL A 151 13.20 -17.07 9.91
N TYR A 152 13.26 -16.33 8.79
CA TYR A 152 14.34 -15.41 8.44
C TYR A 152 13.91 -13.98 8.79
N LEU A 153 14.68 -13.28 9.62
CA LEU A 153 14.50 -11.84 9.82
C LEU A 153 15.36 -11.08 8.81
N VAL A 154 14.70 -10.39 7.89
CA VAL A 154 15.31 -9.48 6.93
C VAL A 154 14.97 -8.05 7.32
N ARG A 155 15.99 -7.22 7.47
CA ARG A 155 15.86 -5.79 7.68
C ARG A 155 16.12 -5.08 6.36
N PHE A 156 15.28 -4.11 6.04
CA PHE A 156 15.41 -3.19 4.93
C PHE A 156 15.59 -1.79 5.52
N ASP A 157 16.69 -1.15 5.16
CA ASP A 157 16.99 0.22 5.53
C ASP A 157 17.00 1.06 4.21
N PRO A 158 16.45 2.29 4.20
CA PRO A 158 16.57 3.16 3.03
C PRO A 158 18.05 3.43 2.73
N PRO A 159 18.45 3.53 1.44
CA PRO A 159 19.78 3.97 1.11
C PRO A 159 19.99 5.42 1.61
N PRO A 160 21.24 5.84 1.88
CA PRO A 160 21.48 7.23 2.26
C PRO A 160 21.04 8.19 1.15
N ASP A 161 20.39 9.29 1.55
CA ASP A 161 19.87 10.36 0.67
C ASP A 161 20.96 11.02 -0.18
N GLU A 162 22.22 10.87 0.24
CA GLU A 162 23.39 11.43 -0.42
C GLU A 162 24.37 10.32 -0.85
N THR A 163 24.87 10.45 -2.08
CA THR A 163 26.00 9.64 -2.55
C THR A 163 27.32 10.37 -2.31
N VAL A 164 28.31 9.67 -1.76
CA VAL A 164 29.63 10.27 -1.48
C VAL A 164 30.51 10.20 -2.72
N GLU A 165 30.51 11.25 -3.52
CA GLU A 165 31.36 11.40 -4.70
C GLU A 165 32.85 11.40 -4.33
N ARG A 166 33.19 12.08 -3.23
CA ARG A 166 34.57 12.19 -2.75
C ARG A 166 34.64 12.11 -1.24
N SER A 167 35.60 11.34 -0.74
CA SER A 167 35.87 11.24 0.70
C SER A 167 37.36 11.29 1.01
N ILE A 168 37.66 11.58 2.28
CA ILE A 168 38.99 11.41 2.87
C ILE A 168 38.90 10.38 4.00
N GLY A 169 39.78 9.39 3.98
CA GLY A 169 40.00 8.49 5.10
C GLY A 169 40.95 9.11 6.13
N VAL A 170 40.51 9.21 7.38
CA VAL A 170 41.31 9.64 8.52
C VAL A 170 41.49 8.47 9.48
N LEU A 171 42.72 7.98 9.60
CA LEU A 171 43.05 6.92 10.55
C LEU A 171 43.30 7.51 11.95
N VAL A 172 42.43 7.19 12.91
CA VAL A 172 42.62 7.53 14.33
C VAL A 172 42.89 6.24 15.10
N GLY A 173 44.16 6.01 15.40
CA GLY A 173 44.62 4.74 15.97
C GLY A 173 44.54 3.62 14.93
N ASN A 174 43.68 2.62 15.19
CA ASN A 174 43.41 1.50 14.27
C ASN A 174 42.04 1.62 13.59
N THR A 175 41.34 2.75 13.75
CA THR A 175 40.02 2.97 13.19
C THR A 175 40.13 3.98 12.07
N GLU A 176 39.69 3.63 10.87
CA GLU A 176 39.60 4.55 9.75
C GLU A 176 38.21 5.21 9.75
N PHE A 177 38.20 6.54 9.73
CA PHE A 177 37.00 7.36 9.62
C PHE A 177 36.93 7.92 8.20
N VAL A 178 35.85 7.64 7.48
CA VAL A 178 35.62 8.20 6.14
C VAL A 178 34.84 9.49 6.30
N ILE A 179 35.42 10.62 5.90
CA ILE A 179 34.78 11.93 5.94
C ILE A 179 34.39 12.30 4.50
N PRO A 180 33.08 12.44 4.20
CA PRO A 180 32.64 12.91 2.89
C PRO A 180 33.09 14.37 2.69
N LEU A 181 33.58 14.68 1.49
CA LEU A 181 34.03 16.02 1.09
C LEU A 181 33.10 16.65 0.06
N GLU A 182 32.47 15.80 -0.73
CA GLU A 182 31.55 16.15 -1.81
C GLU A 182 30.51 15.04 -1.84
N THR A 183 29.26 15.46 -1.76
CA THR A 183 28.09 14.61 -1.83
C THR A 183 27.15 15.13 -2.89
N GLU A 184 26.45 14.23 -3.54
CA GLU A 184 25.36 14.56 -4.46
C GLU A 184 24.06 13.98 -3.90
N GLU A 185 23.03 14.81 -3.88
CA GLU A 185 21.66 14.38 -3.57
C GLU A 185 21.25 13.29 -4.56
N ARG A 186 20.75 12.19 -4.02
CA ARG A 186 20.28 11.05 -4.80
C ARG A 186 18.80 11.27 -5.12
N GLU A 187 18.37 10.94 -6.33
CA GLU A 187 16.94 10.76 -6.59
C GLU A 187 16.43 9.58 -5.76
N THR A 188 15.53 9.86 -4.84
CA THR A 188 14.88 8.91 -3.93
C THR A 188 13.48 8.57 -4.43
N THR A 189 13.01 7.36 -4.12
CA THR A 189 11.61 6.96 -4.35
C THR A 189 10.74 7.35 -3.16
N GLU A 190 9.42 7.51 -3.34
CA GLU A 190 8.48 7.82 -2.23
C GLU A 190 8.66 6.89 -1.02
N LEU A 191 8.91 5.59 -1.25
CA LEU A 191 9.16 4.63 -0.17
C LEU A 191 10.44 4.94 0.62
N GLN A 192 11.51 5.38 -0.05
CA GLN A 192 12.80 5.70 0.58
C GLN A 192 12.74 6.98 1.41
N GLU A 193 11.88 7.92 1.03
CA GLU A 193 11.71 9.20 1.72
C GLU A 193 10.82 9.08 2.96
N THR A 194 9.92 8.11 2.97
CA THR A 194 8.90 7.99 4.01
C THR A 194 9.24 6.97 5.10
N VAL A 195 10.03 5.96 4.76
CA VAL A 195 10.33 4.84 5.65
C VAL A 195 11.70 5.01 6.30
N GLU A 196 11.76 4.92 7.63
CA GLU A 196 13.02 4.85 8.36
C GLU A 196 13.58 3.42 8.40
N ARG A 197 12.69 2.43 8.52
CA ARG A 197 13.04 1.01 8.58
C ARG A 197 11.86 0.10 8.25
N ILE A 198 12.16 -1.04 7.61
CA ILE A 198 11.25 -2.19 7.54
C ILE A 198 11.95 -3.45 8.06
N ASP A 199 11.32 -4.17 8.98
CA ASP A 199 11.72 -5.51 9.38
C ASP A 199 10.64 -6.49 8.91
N VAL A 200 11.03 -7.53 8.16
CA VAL A 200 10.12 -8.60 7.69
C VAL A 200 10.62 -9.96 8.17
N TRP A 201 9.70 -10.74 8.74
CA TRP A 201 9.94 -12.13 9.14
C TRP A 201 9.33 -13.06 8.10
N PHE A 202 10.17 -13.72 7.32
CA PHE A 202 9.75 -14.70 6.33
C PHE A 202 9.75 -16.11 6.94
N ASP A 203 8.65 -16.84 6.78
CA ASP A 203 8.59 -18.26 7.13
C ASP A 203 9.60 -19.07 6.30
N ARG A 204 10.40 -19.94 6.92
CA ARG A 204 11.48 -20.61 6.18
C ARG A 204 11.02 -21.65 5.18
N GLU A 205 9.84 -22.24 5.39
CA GLU A 205 9.34 -23.30 4.51
C GLU A 205 8.68 -22.71 3.27
N THR A 206 8.02 -21.56 3.43
CA THR A 206 7.15 -20.96 2.40
C THR A 206 7.65 -19.62 1.88
N LEU A 207 8.61 -18.99 2.57
CA LEU A 207 9.04 -17.60 2.38
C LEU A 207 7.87 -16.60 2.39
N PHE A 208 6.74 -16.96 3.00
CA PHE A 208 5.63 -16.03 3.19
C PHE A 208 5.95 -15.08 4.35
N PRO A 209 5.71 -13.76 4.23
CA PRO A 209 5.92 -12.82 5.33
C PRO A 209 4.88 -13.06 6.44
N VAL A 210 5.34 -13.55 7.60
CA VAL A 210 4.47 -13.86 8.74
C VAL A 210 4.40 -12.74 9.77
N LYS A 211 5.35 -11.80 9.72
CA LYS A 211 5.33 -10.56 10.47
C LYS A 211 6.04 -9.46 9.69
N GLN A 212 5.57 -8.24 9.83
CA GLN A 212 6.19 -7.03 9.29
C GLN A 212 6.13 -5.92 10.32
N VAL A 213 7.19 -5.14 10.42
CA VAL A 213 7.25 -3.90 11.19
C VAL A 213 7.79 -2.82 10.28
N VAL A 214 7.06 -1.71 10.13
CA VAL A 214 7.46 -0.53 9.36
C VAL A 214 7.51 0.64 10.33
N GLU A 215 8.66 1.31 10.37
CA GLU A 215 8.86 2.57 11.10
C GLU A 215 8.91 3.70 10.07
N THR A 216 8.11 4.74 10.27
CA THR A 216 8.08 5.95 9.45
C THR A 216 8.06 7.18 10.34
N ASP A 217 8.35 8.36 9.80
CA ASP A 217 8.25 9.62 10.54
C ASP A 217 6.83 9.92 11.07
N ALA A 218 5.79 9.37 10.44
CA ALA A 218 4.39 9.72 10.70
C ALA A 218 3.59 8.63 11.42
N VAL A 219 3.93 7.36 11.19
CA VAL A 219 3.19 6.20 11.71
C VAL A 219 4.10 4.98 11.82
N ASP A 220 4.08 4.34 12.98
CA ASP A 220 4.65 3.00 13.13
C ASP A 220 3.56 1.97 12.87
N TYR A 221 3.92 0.90 12.17
CA TYR A 221 3.02 -0.16 11.76
C TYR A 221 3.64 -1.53 12.11
N ASP A 222 2.89 -2.39 12.79
CA ASP A 222 3.24 -3.79 13.07
C ASP A 222 2.09 -4.67 12.61
N ALA A 223 2.35 -5.61 11.70
CA ALA A 223 1.38 -6.62 11.28
C ALA A 223 1.93 -8.02 11.54
N ILE A 224 1.17 -8.87 12.23
CA ILE A 224 1.54 -10.24 12.55
C ILE A 224 0.43 -11.22 12.22
N TYR A 225 0.77 -12.27 11.49
CA TYR A 225 -0.12 -13.40 11.26
C TYR A 225 -0.15 -14.30 12.49
N THR A 226 -1.24 -14.23 13.27
CA THR A 226 -1.48 -15.10 14.42
C THR A 226 -1.97 -16.49 14.01
N SER A 227 -2.57 -16.58 12.82
CA SER A 227 -2.87 -17.83 12.13
C SER A 227 -2.59 -17.67 10.64
N LEU A 228 -2.06 -18.73 10.00
CA LEU A 228 -1.81 -18.74 8.55
C LEU A 228 -1.75 -20.19 8.06
N SER A 229 -2.55 -20.48 7.03
CA SER A 229 -2.57 -21.72 6.26
C SER A 229 -2.57 -21.37 4.78
N LEU A 230 -1.70 -22.01 4.01
CA LEU A 230 -1.53 -21.77 2.57
C LEU A 230 -1.91 -23.03 1.80
N ASN A 231 -2.47 -22.89 0.61
CA ASN A 231 -2.88 -23.98 -0.28
C ASN A 231 -3.90 -24.96 0.34
N GLU A 232 -4.69 -24.49 1.31
CA GLU A 232 -5.81 -25.24 1.85
C GLU A 232 -7.09 -24.98 1.02
N PRO A 233 -7.95 -25.98 0.81
CA PRO A 233 -9.21 -25.78 0.09
C PRO A 233 -10.12 -24.76 0.80
N VAL A 234 -10.61 -23.77 0.05
CA VAL A 234 -11.55 -22.75 0.53
C VAL A 234 -12.87 -22.87 -0.22
N ALA A 235 -13.99 -22.68 0.49
CA ALA A 235 -15.32 -22.86 -0.07
C ALA A 235 -15.72 -21.67 -0.95
N ASP A 236 -16.34 -21.93 -2.11
CA ASP A 236 -16.71 -20.90 -3.09
C ASP A 236 -17.75 -19.91 -2.54
N ASP A 237 -18.61 -20.36 -1.61
CA ASP A 237 -19.67 -19.54 -1.03
C ASP A 237 -19.15 -18.42 -0.11
N LEU A 238 -17.88 -18.45 0.29
CA LEU A 238 -17.26 -17.35 1.04
C LEU A 238 -17.13 -16.07 0.22
N PHE A 239 -16.97 -16.20 -1.09
CA PHE A 239 -16.75 -15.06 -1.99
C PHE A 239 -18.05 -14.51 -2.58
N ALA A 240 -19.20 -15.04 -2.14
CA ALA A 240 -20.51 -14.53 -2.52
C ALA A 240 -21.11 -13.75 -1.33
N LEU A 241 -21.38 -12.46 -1.52
CA LEU A 241 -22.14 -11.68 -0.55
C LEU A 241 -23.59 -11.55 -0.99
N ASP A 242 -24.51 -12.09 -0.18
CA ASP A 242 -25.93 -11.76 -0.22
C ASP A 242 -26.22 -10.65 0.80
N PRO A 243 -26.43 -9.38 0.38
CA PRO A 243 -26.76 -8.29 1.29
C PRO A 243 -27.99 -8.61 2.16
N PRO A 244 -27.96 -8.30 3.48
CA PRO A 244 -29.15 -8.38 4.31
C PRO A 244 -30.31 -7.54 3.75
N ASP A 245 -31.56 -8.02 3.90
CA ASP A 245 -32.77 -7.36 3.38
C ASP A 245 -32.94 -5.91 3.88
N ASP A 246 -32.36 -5.56 5.04
CA ASP A 246 -32.44 -4.25 5.68
C ASP A 246 -31.16 -3.41 5.54
N ALA A 247 -30.15 -3.90 4.82
CA ALA A 247 -28.91 -3.17 4.57
C ALA A 247 -29.15 -2.00 3.60
N LEU A 248 -28.52 -0.86 3.88
CA LEU A 248 -28.43 0.23 2.92
C LEU A 248 -27.31 -0.08 1.93
N VAL A 249 -27.68 -0.48 0.71
CA VAL A 249 -26.73 -0.80 -0.36
C VAL A 249 -26.54 0.42 -1.26
N GLU A 250 -25.30 0.87 -1.39
CA GLU A 250 -24.86 1.98 -2.24
C GLU A 250 -23.88 1.43 -3.28
N GLU A 251 -24.28 1.45 -4.55
CA GLU A 251 -23.38 1.11 -5.65
C GLU A 251 -22.54 2.35 -5.99
N HIS A 252 -21.23 2.21 -5.90
CA HIS A 252 -20.26 3.25 -6.26
C HIS A 252 -19.45 2.74 -7.45
N VAL A 253 -19.70 3.31 -8.60
CA VAL A 253 -18.82 3.15 -9.75
C VAL A 253 -17.80 4.28 -9.64
N PHE A 254 -16.51 3.95 -9.54
CA PHE A 254 -15.47 4.96 -9.64
C PHE A 254 -15.19 5.27 -11.10
N PRO A 255 -14.69 6.47 -11.42
CA PRO A 255 -14.25 6.73 -12.77
C PRO A 255 -13.02 5.87 -13.12
N TYR A 256 -12.99 5.34 -14.33
CA TYR A 256 -11.77 4.77 -14.88
C TYR A 256 -10.78 5.91 -15.16
N LEU A 257 -9.52 5.72 -14.77
CA LEU A 257 -8.48 6.74 -14.93
C LEU A 257 -7.37 6.25 -15.86
N ASP A 258 -7.32 6.80 -17.05
CA ASP A 258 -6.23 6.57 -18.01
C ASP A 258 -5.20 7.71 -17.92
N ARG A 259 -3.91 7.37 -17.87
CA ARG A 259 -2.81 8.34 -17.77
C ARG A 259 -2.09 8.49 -19.11
N TYR A 260 -1.68 9.71 -19.41
CA TYR A 260 -1.04 10.10 -20.67
C TYR A 260 0.17 10.99 -20.42
N ASP A 261 1.17 10.86 -21.29
CA ASP A 261 2.38 11.70 -21.27
C ASP A 261 2.06 13.16 -21.67
N THR A 262 1.11 13.34 -22.58
CA THR A 262 0.76 14.65 -23.14
C THR A 262 -0.71 14.98 -22.93
N LEU A 263 -1.01 16.27 -22.72
CA LEU A 263 -2.40 16.75 -22.64
C LEU A 263 -3.13 16.52 -23.97
N ALA A 264 -2.45 16.72 -25.11
CA ALA A 264 -3.07 16.55 -26.42
C ALA A 264 -3.57 15.12 -26.67
N ASP A 265 -2.84 14.10 -26.19
CA ASP A 265 -3.28 12.70 -26.29
C ASP A 265 -4.49 12.44 -25.38
N ALA A 266 -4.48 12.97 -24.15
CA ALA A 266 -5.61 12.89 -23.22
C ALA A 266 -6.87 13.60 -23.77
N GLU A 267 -6.73 14.79 -24.36
CA GLU A 267 -7.83 15.54 -24.98
C GLU A 267 -8.40 14.79 -26.20
N ALA A 268 -7.53 14.18 -27.01
CA ALA A 268 -7.95 13.40 -28.16
C ALA A 268 -8.76 12.16 -27.77
N ASP A 269 -8.39 11.51 -26.67
CA ASP A 269 -9.13 10.37 -26.12
C ASP A 269 -10.44 10.80 -25.44
N ALA A 270 -10.38 11.79 -24.55
CA ALA A 270 -11.56 12.29 -23.84
C ALA A 270 -12.61 12.91 -24.78
N GLY A 271 -12.17 13.47 -25.90
CA GLY A 271 -13.01 14.32 -26.76
C GLY A 271 -13.35 15.67 -26.10
N VAL A 272 -12.57 16.06 -25.08
CA VAL A 272 -12.73 17.29 -24.29
C VAL A 272 -11.42 18.07 -24.37
N THR A 273 -11.50 19.36 -24.70
CA THR A 273 -10.33 20.24 -24.67
C THR A 273 -10.31 21.10 -23.42
N MET A 274 -9.11 21.40 -22.93
CA MET A 274 -8.86 22.19 -21.73
C MET A 274 -7.76 23.22 -21.99
N ALA A 275 -7.94 24.42 -21.43
CA ALA A 275 -6.88 25.42 -21.36
C ALA A 275 -6.02 25.17 -20.11
N GLU A 276 -4.69 25.16 -20.27
CA GLU A 276 -3.78 25.11 -19.12
C GLU A 276 -3.70 26.48 -18.43
N PRO A 277 -3.47 26.52 -17.10
CA PRO A 277 -3.28 27.77 -16.36
C PRO A 277 -2.04 28.52 -16.85
N THR A 278 -2.16 29.83 -17.06
CA THR A 278 -1.03 30.69 -17.44
C THR A 278 -0.20 31.15 -16.23
N ARG A 279 -0.70 30.95 -15.01
CA ARG A 279 -0.01 31.27 -13.76
C ARG A 279 -0.01 30.06 -12.84
N LEU A 280 1.17 29.51 -12.61
CA LEU A 280 1.45 28.51 -11.58
C LEU A 280 2.59 29.02 -10.68
N PRO A 281 2.57 28.73 -9.38
CA PRO A 281 3.74 29.01 -8.54
C PRO A 281 4.96 28.24 -9.07
N GLU A 282 6.14 28.86 -9.04
CA GLU A 282 7.37 28.31 -9.65
C GLU A 282 7.77 26.93 -9.13
N ARG A 283 7.32 26.57 -7.92
CA ARG A 283 7.58 25.26 -7.30
C ARG A 283 6.76 24.11 -7.90
N PHE A 284 5.73 24.40 -8.69
CA PHE A 284 4.90 23.37 -9.32
C PHE A 284 5.34 23.10 -10.75
N ALA A 285 5.62 21.84 -11.06
CA ALA A 285 5.96 21.38 -12.40
C ALA A 285 4.88 20.43 -12.94
N ARG A 286 4.62 20.48 -14.25
CA ARG A 286 3.66 19.57 -14.90
C ARG A 286 4.16 18.13 -14.76
N ALA A 287 3.33 17.26 -14.19
CA ALA A 287 3.65 15.86 -13.95
C ALA A 287 2.98 14.94 -14.98
N THR A 288 1.63 14.88 -14.99
CA THR A 288 0.89 13.91 -15.82
C THR A 288 -0.43 14.49 -16.33
N ALA A 289 -0.91 14.00 -17.48
CA ALA A 289 -2.27 14.23 -17.94
C ALA A 289 -3.09 12.96 -17.75
N ALA A 290 -4.39 13.09 -17.50
CA ALA A 290 -5.27 11.96 -17.29
C ALA A 290 -6.66 12.20 -17.87
N VAL A 291 -7.31 11.11 -18.29
CA VAL A 291 -8.73 11.07 -18.64
C VAL A 291 -9.45 10.28 -17.57
N ALA A 292 -10.53 10.85 -17.04
CA ALA A 292 -11.46 10.14 -16.16
C ALA A 292 -12.78 9.92 -16.91
N ASP A 293 -13.15 8.66 -17.11
CA ASP A 293 -14.45 8.25 -17.68
C ASP A 293 -15.38 7.86 -16.54
N TYR A 294 -16.54 8.51 -16.44
CA TYR A 294 -17.52 8.32 -15.37
C TYR A 294 -18.69 7.45 -15.88
N PRO A 295 -18.67 6.11 -15.70
CA PRO A 295 -19.63 5.22 -16.35
C PRO A 295 -21.08 5.42 -15.87
N TYR A 296 -21.22 6.05 -14.70
CA TYR A 296 -22.49 6.32 -14.03
C TYR A 296 -23.07 7.70 -14.36
N ALA A 297 -22.35 8.54 -15.10
CA ALA A 297 -22.82 9.85 -15.54
C ALA A 297 -22.81 9.88 -17.08
N ASP A 298 -23.99 10.02 -17.68
CA ASP A 298 -24.23 9.88 -19.14
C ASP A 298 -23.18 10.63 -19.97
N ASP A 299 -22.24 9.86 -20.55
CA ASP A 299 -21.13 10.31 -21.40
C ASP A 299 -20.19 11.36 -20.75
N LEU A 300 -20.13 11.45 -19.42
CA LEU A 300 -19.26 12.42 -18.75
C LEU A 300 -17.80 11.95 -18.80
N ARG A 301 -16.96 12.79 -19.42
CA ARG A 301 -15.53 12.62 -19.51
C ARG A 301 -14.83 13.85 -18.97
N GLU A 302 -13.82 13.63 -18.15
CA GLU A 302 -12.93 14.65 -17.61
C GLU A 302 -11.54 14.49 -18.21
N VAL A 303 -10.96 15.58 -18.69
CA VAL A 303 -9.52 15.67 -18.97
C VAL A 303 -8.89 16.52 -17.87
N SER A 304 -7.73 16.11 -17.36
CA SER A 304 -7.03 16.88 -16.34
C SER A 304 -5.51 16.77 -16.43
N VAL A 305 -4.83 17.76 -15.87
CA VAL A 305 -3.38 17.81 -15.71
C VAL A 305 -3.05 17.97 -14.23
N ARG A 306 -2.13 17.14 -13.73
CA ARG A 306 -1.53 17.26 -12.40
C ARG A 306 -0.20 18.01 -12.50
N TYR A 307 -0.02 18.98 -11.62
CA TYR A 307 1.23 19.68 -11.36
C TYR A 307 1.71 19.27 -9.96
N ALA A 308 2.91 18.70 -9.88
CA ALA A 308 3.54 18.25 -8.63
C ALA A 308 4.36 19.40 -8.03
N GLY A 309 4.25 19.57 -6.70
CA GLY A 309 5.01 20.55 -5.91
C GLY A 309 6.02 19.84 -5.02
N ASP A 310 6.10 20.23 -3.75
CA ASP A 310 6.90 19.54 -2.74
C ASP A 310 6.34 18.13 -2.44
N GLU A 311 7.05 17.10 -2.89
CA GLU A 311 6.64 15.69 -2.76
C GLU A 311 6.64 15.22 -1.29
N SER A 312 7.52 15.78 -0.43
CA SER A 312 7.64 15.40 0.99
C SER A 312 6.36 15.66 1.80
N VAL A 313 5.55 16.61 1.33
CA VAL A 313 4.26 16.98 1.93
C VAL A 313 3.10 16.72 0.96
N GLY A 314 3.34 15.97 -0.11
CA GLY A 314 2.35 15.61 -1.13
C GLY A 314 1.69 16.81 -1.81
N GLU A 315 2.39 17.94 -1.97
CA GLU A 315 1.82 19.12 -2.62
C GLU A 315 1.47 18.84 -4.08
N SER A 316 0.22 19.07 -4.47
CA SER A 316 -0.15 19.05 -5.88
C SER A 316 -1.32 19.96 -6.23
N ILE A 317 -1.35 20.35 -7.51
CA ILE A 317 -2.44 21.09 -8.13
C ILE A 317 -2.96 20.24 -9.29
N ARG A 318 -4.26 19.99 -9.35
CA ARG A 318 -4.93 19.36 -10.48
C ARG A 318 -5.85 20.38 -11.13
N VAL A 319 -5.69 20.56 -12.44
CA VAL A 319 -6.58 21.40 -13.25
C VAL A 319 -7.27 20.49 -14.26
N GLY A 320 -8.57 20.64 -14.43
CA GLY A 320 -9.34 19.80 -15.33
C GLY A 320 -10.55 20.48 -15.93
N ALA A 321 -11.09 19.86 -16.99
CA ALA A 321 -12.35 20.21 -17.60
C ALA A 321 -13.18 18.97 -17.90
N CYS A 322 -14.48 19.06 -17.66
CA CYS A 322 -15.46 18.03 -18.00
C CYS A 322 -16.37 18.50 -19.15
N ASN A 323 -16.86 17.58 -19.97
CA ASN A 323 -17.88 17.83 -21.01
C ASN A 323 -19.33 17.98 -20.48
N GLY A 324 -19.47 18.24 -19.19
CA GLY A 324 -20.76 18.40 -18.51
C GLY A 324 -20.58 18.81 -17.04
N PRO A 325 -21.68 19.01 -16.29
CA PRO A 325 -21.61 19.24 -14.86
C PRO A 325 -20.92 18.06 -14.18
N ARG A 326 -20.07 18.34 -13.18
CA ARG A 326 -19.43 17.27 -12.41
C ARG A 326 -20.49 16.49 -11.63
N PRO A 327 -20.27 15.19 -11.38
CA PRO A 327 -21.26 14.35 -10.73
C PRO A 327 -21.34 14.60 -9.22
N PHE A 328 -20.41 15.39 -8.69
CA PHE A 328 -20.33 15.77 -7.29
C PHE A 328 -20.40 17.29 -7.20
N ASP A 329 -21.49 17.80 -6.65
CA ASP A 329 -21.61 19.22 -6.36
C ASP A 329 -20.56 19.64 -5.32
N VAL A 330 -19.78 20.66 -5.65
CA VAL A 330 -18.92 21.33 -4.68
C VAL A 330 -19.80 22.19 -3.75
N ALA A 331 -20.14 21.66 -2.58
CA ALA A 331 -20.92 22.40 -1.58
C ALA A 331 -20.05 23.48 -0.90
N GLY A 332 -19.97 24.66 -1.51
CA GLY A 332 -19.02 25.70 -1.12
C GLY A 332 -19.54 27.14 -1.14
N GLU A 333 -18.60 28.07 -0.99
CA GLU A 333 -18.83 29.50 -1.12
C GLU A 333 -18.88 29.90 -2.60
N ALA A 334 -19.82 30.78 -2.96
CA ALA A 334 -19.88 31.33 -4.30
C ALA A 334 -18.69 32.28 -4.56
N VAL A 335 -17.99 32.11 -5.67
CA VAL A 335 -16.87 32.93 -6.11
C VAL A 335 -17.03 33.38 -7.55
N THR A 336 -16.22 34.35 -7.96
CA THR A 336 -16.12 34.75 -9.37
C THR A 336 -14.75 34.32 -9.89
N VAL A 337 -14.73 33.56 -10.97
CA VAL A 337 -13.51 33.13 -11.68
C VAL A 337 -13.59 33.73 -13.08
N ASP A 338 -12.69 34.66 -13.39
CA ASP A 338 -12.66 35.44 -14.63
C ASP A 338 -14.04 35.93 -15.15
N GLY A 339 -14.89 36.38 -14.23
CA GLY A 339 -16.24 36.87 -14.55
C GLY A 339 -17.34 35.80 -14.59
N ALA A 340 -16.99 34.51 -14.62
CA ALA A 340 -17.92 33.40 -14.43
C ALA A 340 -18.28 33.19 -12.95
N SER A 341 -19.51 32.76 -12.68
CA SER A 341 -19.94 32.42 -11.32
C SER A 341 -19.53 30.98 -11.02
N GLY A 342 -18.59 30.82 -10.09
CA GLY A 342 -18.09 29.52 -9.63
C GLY A 342 -18.39 29.26 -8.15
N THR A 343 -17.89 28.13 -7.67
CA THR A 343 -17.97 27.71 -6.27
C THR A 343 -16.61 27.24 -5.79
N VAL A 344 -16.27 27.53 -4.53
CA VAL A 344 -15.06 27.04 -3.87
C VAL A 344 -15.42 26.35 -2.56
N ALA A 345 -14.88 25.16 -2.33
CA ALA A 345 -15.01 24.44 -1.07
C ALA A 345 -13.66 23.96 -0.56
N GLU A 346 -13.57 23.85 0.76
CA GLU A 346 -12.42 23.32 1.48
C GLU A 346 -12.83 22.02 2.16
N SER A 347 -11.91 21.05 2.16
CA SER A 347 -12.03 19.74 2.80
C SER A 347 -10.69 19.38 3.43
N ASP A 348 -10.66 18.30 4.20
CA ASP A 348 -9.40 17.77 4.78
C ASP A 348 -8.40 17.33 3.70
N LEU A 349 -8.87 17.05 2.47
CA LEU A 349 -8.02 16.72 1.32
C LEU A 349 -7.48 17.96 0.61
N GLY A 350 -8.12 19.12 0.79
CA GLY A 350 -7.70 20.38 0.19
C GLY A 350 -8.84 21.23 -0.37
N THR A 351 -8.49 22.14 -1.28
CA THR A 351 -9.40 23.16 -1.84
C THR A 351 -9.82 22.79 -3.26
N THR A 352 -11.13 22.83 -3.53
CA THR A 352 -11.70 22.70 -4.88
C THR A 352 -12.35 24.00 -5.31
N VAL A 353 -12.00 24.50 -6.49
CA VAL A 353 -12.68 25.60 -7.19
C VAL A 353 -13.31 25.02 -8.46
N GLU A 354 -14.58 25.32 -8.73
CA GLU A 354 -15.30 24.83 -9.91
C GLU A 354 -16.13 25.97 -10.53
N TRP A 355 -16.14 26.07 -11.86
CA TRP A 355 -16.99 27.02 -12.58
C TRP A 355 -17.42 26.47 -13.95
N PRO A 356 -18.63 26.82 -14.40
CA PRO A 356 -19.09 26.50 -15.75
C PRO A 356 -18.42 27.42 -16.78
N CYS A 357 -18.09 26.87 -17.94
CA CYS A 357 -17.57 27.57 -19.11
C CYS A 357 -18.22 27.00 -20.40
N GLY A 358 -19.29 27.65 -20.86
CA GLY A 358 -20.09 27.15 -21.99
C GLY A 358 -20.72 25.78 -21.69
N GLU A 359 -20.38 24.77 -22.49
CA GLU A 359 -20.82 23.37 -22.30
C GLU A 359 -19.87 22.56 -21.41
N ARG A 360 -18.78 23.16 -20.94
CA ARG A 360 -17.77 22.52 -20.09
C ARG A 360 -17.87 23.03 -18.67
N THR A 361 -17.33 22.25 -17.75
CA THR A 361 -17.12 22.67 -16.37
C THR A 361 -15.65 22.52 -16.03
N TYR A 362 -15.02 23.62 -15.65
CA TYR A 362 -13.61 23.65 -15.23
C TYR A 362 -13.52 23.47 -13.73
N PHE A 363 -12.41 22.89 -13.29
CA PHE A 363 -12.08 22.85 -11.88
C PHE A 363 -10.57 22.97 -11.64
N VAL A 364 -10.25 23.44 -10.44
CA VAL A 364 -8.92 23.39 -9.83
C VAL A 364 -9.06 22.71 -8.48
N PHE A 365 -8.27 21.68 -8.25
CA PHE A 365 -8.08 21.06 -6.94
C PHE A 365 -6.66 21.29 -6.47
N THR A 366 -6.48 21.69 -5.23
CA THR A 366 -5.16 21.77 -4.58
C THR A 366 -5.19 20.97 -3.30
N THR A 367 -4.10 20.27 -2.99
CA THR A 367 -3.98 19.52 -1.72
C THR A 367 -4.02 20.45 -0.51
N ALA A 368 -4.34 19.91 0.67
CA ALA A 368 -4.47 20.69 1.92
C ALA A 368 -3.19 21.47 2.32
N SER A 369 -2.02 21.04 1.86
CA SER A 369 -0.74 21.74 2.02
C SER A 369 -0.64 23.04 1.20
N VAL A 370 -1.50 23.21 0.21
CA VAL A 370 -1.53 24.38 -0.69
C VAL A 370 -2.63 25.35 -0.27
N GLU A 371 -2.26 26.62 -0.10
CA GLU A 371 -3.20 27.68 0.30
C GLU A 371 -4.34 27.86 -0.71
N ARG A 372 -5.56 28.06 -0.20
CA ARG A 372 -6.77 28.32 -0.99
C ARG A 372 -6.62 29.46 -1.99
N GLU A 373 -5.90 30.52 -1.64
CA GLU A 373 -5.61 31.65 -2.51
C GLU A 373 -4.83 31.23 -3.76
N THR A 374 -4.00 30.18 -3.66
CA THR A 374 -3.31 29.60 -4.82
C THR A 374 -4.30 28.92 -5.76
N ALA A 375 -5.26 28.16 -5.24
CA ALA A 375 -6.30 27.51 -6.05
C ALA A 375 -7.10 28.55 -6.86
N LEU A 376 -7.50 29.65 -6.23
CA LEU A 376 -8.21 30.75 -6.90
C LEU A 376 -7.33 31.46 -7.93
N SER A 377 -6.07 31.75 -7.60
CA SER A 377 -5.13 32.40 -8.52
C SER A 377 -4.87 31.57 -9.79
N VAL A 378 -4.79 30.24 -9.64
CA VAL A 378 -4.64 29.29 -10.75
C VAL A 378 -5.91 29.26 -11.59
N ALA A 379 -7.08 29.15 -10.95
CA ALA A 379 -8.38 29.17 -11.63
C ALA A 379 -8.56 30.43 -12.49
N GLU A 380 -8.27 31.62 -11.94
CA GLU A 380 -8.31 32.91 -12.65
C GLU A 380 -7.26 33.08 -13.75
N SER A 381 -6.34 32.13 -13.92
CA SER A 381 -5.25 32.21 -14.92
C SER A 381 -5.50 31.34 -16.14
N ILE A 382 -6.55 30.53 -16.12
CA ILE A 382 -6.97 29.71 -17.24
C ILE A 382 -7.66 30.65 -18.23
N ASP A 383 -7.19 30.63 -19.47
CA ASP A 383 -7.76 31.43 -20.56
C ASP A 383 -8.68 30.51 -21.38
N ASP A 384 -9.89 30.32 -20.87
CA ASP A 384 -10.88 29.34 -21.32
C ASP A 384 -11.96 29.92 -22.26
N ASP A 385 -11.86 31.21 -22.65
CA ASP A 385 -12.79 31.92 -23.55
C ASP A 385 -14.27 31.73 -23.14
N CYS A 386 -14.57 31.86 -21.84
CA CYS A 386 -15.92 31.67 -21.28
C CYS A 386 -16.85 32.89 -21.51
N GLU A 387 -17.14 33.25 -22.76
CA GLU A 387 -18.13 34.30 -23.12
C GLU A 387 -19.55 33.79 -23.40
#